data_AF-A0A3D2APU0-F1
#
_entry.id   AF-A0A3D2APU0-F1
#
_cell.length_a   1.000
_cell.length_b   1.000
_cell.length_c   1.000
_cell.angle_alpha   90.00
_cell.angle_beta   90.00
_cell.angle_gamma   90.00
#
_symmetry.space_group_name_H-M   'P 1'
#
loop_
_entity.id
_entity.type
_entity.pdbx_description
1 polymer ?
#
loop_
_entity_poly.entity_id
_entity_poly.type
_entity_poly.pdbx_seq_one_letter_code
_entity_poly.pdbx_strand_id
1 'polypeptide(L)'
;MPHASLSSDGLVVSLTVDQQTTRFHAIWLRDNALDEATKSSSNGQRLIALRDIDSTTYISHAQVSAEALQVTFMPEQKTVSFPLHWLAAHAYDKPQTSSKGWLPHSQSLWDSSLMGQLPVADFDAVSSSPAALQTWLADIARFGFAKLNGGPIKAGALTQVVDLFGHLRETNYGRIFEVRVEEKPTNLAFTGLALQAHTDNPYRDPVPTIQVLYCLESSAPGGDNVLVDGFNAARQLQQLNPHGFDLLSRYCARFE
;
A
#
# COMPACT_ATOMS: atom_id res chain seq x y z
N MET A 1 -29.72 -11.76 -15.79
CA MET A 1 -29.82 -10.31 -16.04
C MET A 1 -29.64 -9.59 -14.72
N PRO A 2 -28.83 -8.52 -14.67
CA PRO A 2 -28.67 -7.74 -13.46
C PRO A 2 -30.01 -7.14 -13.06
N HIS A 3 -30.28 -7.06 -11.76
CA HIS A 3 -31.47 -6.39 -11.22
C HIS A 3 -31.10 -5.57 -10.00
N ALA A 4 -31.85 -4.50 -9.75
CA ALA A 4 -31.68 -3.64 -8.60
C ALA A 4 -33.02 -3.49 -7.87
N SER A 5 -32.99 -3.46 -6.54
CA SER A 5 -34.15 -3.19 -5.69
C SER A 5 -33.80 -2.16 -4.62
N LEU A 6 -34.75 -1.29 -4.30
CA LEU A 6 -34.60 -0.27 -3.26
C LEU A 6 -35.21 -0.74 -1.95
N SER A 7 -34.59 -0.38 -0.83
CA SER A 7 -35.24 -0.43 0.48
C SER A 7 -36.44 0.51 0.53
N SER A 8 -37.39 0.27 1.43
CA SER A 8 -38.63 1.06 1.54
C SER A 8 -38.39 2.54 1.86
N ASP A 9 -37.27 2.86 2.51
CA ASP A 9 -36.83 4.22 2.84
C ASP A 9 -35.91 4.84 1.77
N GLY A 10 -35.59 4.11 0.69
CA GLY A 10 -34.69 4.56 -0.37
C GLY A 10 -33.23 4.73 0.07
N LEU A 11 -32.88 4.35 1.30
CA LEU A 11 -31.53 4.55 1.85
C LEU A 11 -30.53 3.53 1.33
N VAL A 12 -30.98 2.39 0.80
CA VAL A 12 -30.13 1.32 0.29
C VAL A 12 -30.64 0.81 -1.05
N VAL A 13 -29.74 0.69 -2.02
CA VAL A 13 -29.96 -0.09 -3.24
C VAL A 13 -29.26 -1.45 -3.11
N SER A 14 -29.98 -2.52 -3.39
CA SER A 14 -29.44 -3.88 -3.51
C SER A 14 -29.28 -4.18 -4.99
N LEU A 15 -28.04 -4.36 -5.44
CA LEU A 15 -27.69 -4.68 -6.83
C LEU A 15 -27.29 -6.15 -6.90
N THR A 16 -27.97 -6.92 -7.74
CA THR A 16 -27.64 -8.33 -7.99
C THR A 16 -27.05 -8.50 -9.38
N VAL A 17 -25.82 -8.99 -9.46
CA VAL A 17 -25.11 -9.35 -10.69
C VAL A 17 -24.57 -10.77 -10.51
N ASP A 18 -24.79 -11.67 -11.48
CA ASP A 18 -24.32 -13.06 -11.43
C ASP A 18 -24.64 -13.81 -10.13
N GLN A 19 -25.87 -13.65 -9.63
CA GLN A 19 -26.39 -14.23 -8.37
C GLN A 19 -25.73 -13.71 -7.09
N GLN A 20 -24.83 -12.73 -7.20
CA GLN A 20 -24.26 -12.04 -6.05
C GLN A 20 -24.98 -10.71 -5.84
N THR A 21 -25.52 -10.52 -4.64
CA THR A 21 -26.18 -9.28 -4.24
C THR A 21 -25.24 -8.45 -3.38
N THR A 22 -25.05 -7.19 -3.77
CA THR A 22 -24.23 -6.20 -3.06
C THR A 22 -25.09 -4.98 -2.74
N ARG A 23 -25.04 -4.51 -1.50
CA ARG A 23 -25.79 -3.32 -1.06
C ARG A 23 -24.94 -2.06 -1.09
N PHE A 24 -25.56 -0.95 -1.48
CA PHE A 24 -24.98 0.37 -1.46
C PHE A 24 -25.96 1.39 -0.87
N HIS A 25 -25.52 2.13 0.15
CA HIS A 25 -26.24 3.24 0.75
C HIS A 25 -26.31 4.45 -0.19
N ALA A 26 -27.44 5.15 -0.17
CA ALA A 26 -27.70 6.36 -0.94
C ALA A 26 -26.63 7.44 -0.72
N ILE A 27 -26.26 7.70 0.54
CA ILE A 27 -25.24 8.70 0.89
C ILE A 27 -23.87 8.35 0.30
N TRP A 28 -23.50 7.06 0.31
CA TRP A 28 -22.23 6.61 -0.25
C TRP A 28 -22.21 6.75 -1.77
N LEU A 29 -23.29 6.37 -2.45
CA LEU A 29 -23.40 6.55 -3.90
C LEU A 29 -23.35 8.03 -4.27
N ARG A 30 -24.09 8.89 -3.56
CA ARG A 30 -24.12 10.33 -3.84
C ARG A 30 -22.77 11.00 -3.67
N ASP A 31 -22.04 10.67 -2.60
CA ASP A 31 -20.68 11.18 -2.34
C ASP A 31 -19.63 10.67 -3.34
N ASN A 32 -19.92 9.56 -4.03
CA ASN A 32 -19.05 8.95 -5.03
C ASN A 32 -19.59 9.06 -6.46
N ALA A 33 -20.58 9.92 -6.72
CA ALA A 33 -21.10 10.10 -8.06
C ALA A 33 -19.99 10.51 -9.05
N LEU A 34 -20.02 9.91 -10.23
CA LEU A 34 -18.96 10.03 -11.24
C LEU A 34 -19.24 11.12 -12.29
N ASP A 35 -20.33 11.87 -12.12
CA ASP A 35 -20.71 12.94 -13.02
C ASP A 35 -19.84 14.19 -12.84
N GLU A 36 -19.76 15.01 -13.88
CA GLU A 36 -18.86 16.17 -13.93
C GLU A 36 -19.15 17.25 -12.88
N ALA A 37 -20.36 17.27 -12.30
CA ALA A 37 -20.67 18.19 -11.20
C ALA A 37 -20.21 17.66 -9.84
N THR A 38 -19.93 16.37 -9.71
CA THR A 38 -19.43 15.75 -8.47
C THR A 38 -17.93 15.49 -8.53
N LYS A 39 -17.40 15.11 -9.70
CA LYS A 39 -16.00 14.75 -9.89
C LYS A 39 -15.45 15.43 -11.14
N SER A 40 -14.35 16.17 -10.96
CA SER A 40 -13.64 16.82 -12.06
C SER A 40 -13.13 15.79 -13.06
N SER A 41 -13.50 15.93 -14.32
CA SER A 41 -13.04 15.06 -15.41
C SER A 41 -11.55 15.24 -15.73
N SER A 42 -10.95 16.38 -15.38
CA SER A 42 -9.55 16.69 -15.71
C SER A 42 -8.53 16.10 -14.74
N ASN A 43 -8.87 16.02 -13.45
CA ASN A 43 -7.91 15.65 -12.40
C ASN A 43 -8.48 14.66 -11.37
N GLY A 44 -9.73 14.21 -11.55
CA GLY A 44 -10.38 13.24 -10.68
C GLY A 44 -10.70 13.73 -9.28
N GLN A 45 -10.53 15.02 -8.98
CA GLN A 45 -10.87 15.58 -7.67
C GLN A 45 -12.38 15.68 -7.50
N ARG A 46 -12.86 15.37 -6.29
CA ARG A 46 -14.25 15.63 -5.91
C ARG A 46 -14.49 17.14 -5.84
N LEU A 47 -15.58 17.61 -6.41
CA LEU A 47 -15.96 19.03 -6.51
C LEU A 47 -16.91 19.48 -5.40
N ILE A 48 -17.43 18.54 -4.61
CA ILE A 48 -18.32 18.78 -3.48
C ILE A 48 -17.68 18.32 -2.17
N ALA A 49 -18.09 18.91 -1.06
CA ALA A 49 -17.83 18.43 0.28
C ALA A 49 -19.03 17.64 0.82
N LEU A 50 -18.81 16.86 1.88
CA LEU A 50 -19.88 16.08 2.53
C LEU A 50 -21.05 16.97 2.99
N ARG A 51 -20.77 18.20 3.44
CA ARG A 51 -21.79 19.18 3.86
C ARG A 51 -22.67 19.70 2.73
N ASP A 52 -22.24 19.53 1.48
CA ASP A 52 -23.01 19.96 0.31
C ASP A 52 -24.02 18.88 -0.11
N ILE A 53 -23.94 17.69 0.51
CA ILE A 53 -24.91 16.61 0.33
C ILE A 53 -25.95 16.71 1.44
N ASP A 54 -27.23 16.69 1.06
CA ASP A 54 -28.33 16.77 2.02
C ASP A 54 -28.29 15.57 2.99
N SER A 55 -28.36 15.84 4.30
CA SER A 55 -28.35 14.78 5.32
C SER A 55 -29.52 13.79 5.20
N THR A 56 -30.58 14.18 4.50
CA THR A 56 -31.79 13.37 4.22
C THR A 56 -31.75 12.69 2.86
N THR A 57 -30.59 12.70 2.17
CA THR A 57 -30.45 12.10 0.83
C THR A 57 -30.93 10.64 0.80
N TYR A 58 -31.84 10.35 -0.14
CA TYR A 58 -32.34 9.01 -0.43
C TYR A 58 -32.45 8.80 -1.96
N ILE A 59 -32.55 7.54 -2.37
CA ILE A 59 -32.76 7.16 -3.78
C ILE A 59 -34.26 6.96 -4.01
N SER A 60 -34.85 7.76 -4.90
CA SER A 60 -36.26 7.62 -5.29
C SER A 60 -36.46 6.62 -6.43
N HIS A 61 -35.44 6.45 -7.27
CA HIS A 61 -35.49 5.56 -8.42
C HIS A 61 -34.12 4.91 -8.66
N ALA A 62 -34.14 3.61 -8.99
CA ALA A 62 -32.96 2.86 -9.39
C ALA A 62 -33.32 1.94 -10.56
N GLN A 63 -32.56 2.04 -11.64
CA GLN A 63 -32.74 1.22 -12.83
C GLN A 63 -31.38 0.67 -13.26
N VAL A 64 -31.33 -0.63 -13.56
CA VAL A 64 -30.11 -1.29 -14.00
C VAL A 64 -30.22 -1.72 -15.47
N SER A 65 -29.15 -1.51 -16.21
CA SER A 65 -28.94 -2.00 -17.57
C SER A 65 -27.89 -3.11 -17.59
N ALA A 66 -27.48 -3.57 -18.77
CA ALA A 66 -26.39 -4.55 -18.88
C ALA A 66 -25.03 -4.02 -18.37
N GLU A 67 -24.83 -2.69 -18.36
CA GLU A 67 -23.51 -2.08 -18.11
C GLU A 67 -23.48 -1.13 -16.92
N ALA A 68 -24.63 -0.59 -16.49
CA ALA A 68 -24.67 0.45 -15.46
C ALA A 68 -25.91 0.38 -14.57
N LEU A 69 -25.77 0.92 -13.36
CA LEU A 69 -26.86 1.27 -12.45
C LEU A 69 -27.09 2.78 -12.52
N GLN A 70 -28.29 3.20 -12.94
CA GLN A 70 -28.75 4.57 -12.86
C GLN A 70 -29.57 4.77 -11.59
N VAL A 71 -29.30 5.85 -10.86
CA VAL A 71 -30.04 6.21 -9.64
C VAL A 71 -30.42 7.68 -9.66
N THR A 72 -31.59 8.00 -9.10
CA THR A 72 -32.07 9.36 -8.89
C THR A 72 -32.11 9.67 -7.40
N PHE A 73 -31.32 10.65 -6.97
CA PHE A 73 -31.25 11.12 -5.60
C PHE A 73 -32.24 12.25 -5.34
N MET A 74 -32.87 12.20 -4.17
CA MET A 74 -33.73 13.24 -3.61
C MET A 74 -33.13 13.74 -2.30
N PRO A 75 -33.33 15.01 -1.92
CA PRO A 75 -34.19 16.03 -2.56
C PRO A 75 -33.56 16.75 -3.77
N GLU A 76 -32.28 16.51 -4.07
CA GLU A 76 -31.54 17.19 -5.14
C GLU A 76 -32.13 17.00 -6.56
N GLN A 77 -32.99 16.00 -6.77
CA GLN A 77 -33.50 15.61 -8.09
C GLN A 77 -32.35 15.35 -9.08
N LYS A 78 -31.29 14.70 -8.58
CA LYS A 78 -30.06 14.44 -9.33
C LYS A 78 -30.03 12.99 -9.79
N THR A 79 -29.99 12.77 -11.10
CA THR A 79 -29.81 11.43 -11.69
C THR A 79 -28.37 11.23 -12.14
N VAL A 80 -27.77 10.12 -11.74
CA VAL A 80 -26.42 9.74 -12.14
C VAL A 80 -26.35 8.24 -12.50
N SER A 81 -25.30 7.86 -13.23
CA SER A 81 -25.06 6.48 -13.63
C SER A 81 -23.72 5.98 -13.11
N PHE A 82 -23.69 4.74 -12.63
CA PHE A 82 -22.50 4.04 -12.16
C PHE A 82 -22.25 2.81 -13.03
N PRO A 83 -21.07 2.65 -13.64
CA PRO A 83 -20.71 1.41 -14.32
C PRO A 83 -20.70 0.23 -13.33
N LEU A 84 -21.23 -0.93 -13.73
CA LEU A 84 -21.32 -2.11 -12.86
C LEU A 84 -19.95 -2.60 -12.41
N HIS A 85 -18.94 -2.53 -13.28
CA HIS A 85 -17.55 -2.89 -12.93
C HIS A 85 -16.97 -1.95 -11.87
N TRP A 86 -17.34 -0.67 -11.89
CA TRP A 86 -16.90 0.30 -10.88
C TRP A 86 -17.56 -0.01 -9.53
N LEU A 87 -18.86 -0.31 -9.51
CA LEU A 87 -19.57 -0.72 -8.29
C LEU A 87 -18.98 -2.01 -7.70
N ALA A 88 -18.66 -3.00 -8.54
CA ALA A 88 -18.04 -4.24 -8.09
C ALA A 88 -16.65 -3.99 -7.46
N ALA A 89 -15.82 -3.16 -8.08
CA ALA A 89 -14.50 -2.80 -7.56
C ALA A 89 -14.54 -2.02 -6.24
N HIS A 90 -15.61 -1.26 -6.00
CA HIS A 90 -15.78 -0.41 -4.81
C HIS A 90 -16.80 -0.95 -3.81
N ALA A 91 -17.22 -2.21 -3.95
CA ALA A 91 -18.14 -2.87 -3.05
C ALA A 91 -17.57 -2.96 -1.62
N TYR A 92 -18.32 -2.44 -0.66
CA TYR A 92 -18.01 -2.52 0.78
C TYR A 92 -18.91 -3.50 1.54
N ASP A 93 -20.04 -3.91 0.96
CA ASP A 93 -20.94 -4.94 1.51
C ASP A 93 -20.34 -6.34 1.30
N LYS A 94 -19.20 -6.57 1.95
CA LYS A 94 -18.44 -7.81 1.93
C LYS A 94 -17.89 -8.09 3.31
N PRO A 95 -17.64 -9.37 3.66
CA PRO A 95 -16.99 -9.71 4.93
C PRO A 95 -15.67 -8.94 5.07
N GLN A 96 -15.51 -8.23 6.19
CA GLN A 96 -14.28 -7.53 6.52
C GLN A 96 -13.46 -8.39 7.46
N THR A 97 -12.16 -8.54 7.18
CA THR A 97 -11.23 -9.19 8.09
C THR A 97 -10.92 -8.25 9.25
N SER A 98 -11.37 -8.59 10.45
CA SER A 98 -11.13 -7.81 11.68
C SER A 98 -10.11 -8.44 12.63
N SER A 99 -9.40 -9.48 12.18
CA SER A 99 -8.39 -10.17 12.99
C SER A 99 -7.22 -9.24 13.27
N LYS A 100 -6.81 -9.11 14.54
CA LYS A 100 -5.58 -8.41 14.91
C LYS A 100 -4.37 -9.05 14.21
N GLY A 101 -3.47 -8.20 13.71
CA GLY A 101 -2.31 -8.66 12.95
C GLY A 101 -2.65 -9.10 11.52
N TRP A 102 -3.81 -8.68 10.97
CA TRP A 102 -4.11 -8.89 9.56
C TRP A 102 -3.06 -8.21 8.68
N LEU A 103 -2.77 -8.84 7.54
CA LEU A 103 -1.91 -8.30 6.50
C LEU A 103 -2.73 -8.16 5.22
N PRO A 104 -2.40 -7.18 4.36
CA PRO A 104 -2.97 -7.12 3.01
C PRO A 104 -2.74 -8.43 2.27
N HIS A 105 -3.74 -8.89 1.50
CA HIS A 105 -3.63 -10.11 0.69
C HIS A 105 -2.51 -10.08 -0.34
N SER A 106 -2.03 -8.88 -0.70
CA SER A 106 -0.90 -8.70 -1.61
C SER A 106 0.45 -9.06 -0.99
N GLN A 107 0.55 -9.16 0.34
CA GLN A 107 1.79 -9.47 1.03
C GLN A 107 1.98 -10.97 1.22
N SER A 108 3.23 -11.43 1.08
CA SER A 108 3.62 -12.80 1.32
C SER A 108 4.67 -12.85 2.42
N LEU A 109 4.33 -13.56 3.50
CA LEU A 109 5.26 -13.78 4.59
C LEU A 109 6.31 -14.83 4.22
N TRP A 110 7.55 -14.61 4.64
CA TRP A 110 8.69 -15.43 4.23
C TRP A 110 9.66 -15.72 5.37
N ASP A 111 10.51 -16.71 5.14
CA ASP A 111 11.63 -17.13 5.98
C ASP A 111 12.81 -17.55 5.09
N SER A 112 13.78 -18.31 5.63
CA SER A 112 14.95 -18.77 4.89
C SER A 112 14.64 -19.65 3.69
N SER A 113 13.43 -20.22 3.57
CA SER A 113 13.02 -20.97 2.39
C SER A 113 12.97 -20.13 1.11
N LEU A 114 12.91 -18.80 1.22
CA LEU A 114 12.92 -17.87 0.08
C LEU A 114 14.29 -17.75 -0.61
N MET A 115 15.39 -18.25 0.00
CA MET A 115 16.75 -18.05 -0.54
C MET A 115 16.94 -18.50 -2.00
N GLY A 116 16.21 -19.55 -2.44
CA GLY A 116 16.26 -20.02 -3.83
C GLY A 116 15.41 -19.23 -4.83
N GLN A 117 14.59 -18.30 -4.34
CA GLN A 117 13.60 -17.54 -5.12
C GLN A 117 13.59 -16.06 -4.69
N LEU A 118 14.77 -15.51 -4.36
CA LEU A 118 14.86 -14.12 -3.97
C LEU A 118 14.34 -13.22 -5.09
N PRO A 119 13.55 -12.18 -4.77
CA PRO A 119 13.16 -11.18 -5.75
C PRO A 119 14.40 -10.43 -6.24
N VAL A 120 14.76 -10.67 -7.50
CA VAL A 120 15.97 -10.13 -8.13
C VAL A 120 15.61 -9.59 -9.51
N ALA A 121 16.11 -8.39 -9.82
CA ALA A 121 16.03 -7.81 -11.15
C ALA A 121 17.39 -7.25 -11.60
N ASP A 122 17.48 -6.87 -12.87
CA ASP A 122 18.62 -6.18 -13.46
C ASP A 122 18.32 -4.70 -13.68
N PHE A 123 19.27 -3.83 -13.37
CA PHE A 123 19.10 -2.38 -13.44
C PHE A 123 18.76 -1.90 -14.84
N ASP A 124 19.44 -2.39 -15.88
CA ASP A 124 19.21 -1.95 -17.25
C ASP A 124 17.81 -2.36 -17.72
N ALA A 125 17.39 -3.59 -17.38
CA ALA A 125 16.04 -4.08 -17.69
C ALA A 125 14.95 -3.24 -17.01
N VAL A 126 15.11 -2.96 -15.71
CA VAL A 126 14.15 -2.15 -14.94
C VAL A 126 14.11 -0.71 -15.43
N SER A 127 15.25 -0.12 -15.79
CA SER A 127 15.31 1.26 -16.27
C SER A 127 14.72 1.48 -17.68
N SER A 128 14.67 0.42 -18.49
CA SER A 128 14.25 0.49 -19.90
C SER A 128 12.84 -0.06 -20.16
N SER A 129 12.26 -0.80 -19.22
CA SER A 129 10.98 -1.47 -19.39
C SER A 129 10.01 -1.18 -18.24
N PRO A 130 8.89 -0.46 -18.50
CA PRO A 130 7.85 -0.25 -17.51
C PRO A 130 7.27 -1.55 -16.92
N ALA A 131 7.24 -2.63 -17.71
CA ALA A 131 6.78 -3.94 -17.24
C ALA A 131 7.78 -4.60 -16.28
N ALA A 132 9.09 -4.47 -16.55
CA ALA A 132 10.13 -4.94 -15.63
C ALA A 132 10.13 -4.13 -14.33
N LEU A 133 9.99 -2.80 -14.42
CA LEU A 133 9.83 -1.92 -13.27
C LEU A 133 8.60 -2.28 -12.43
N GLN A 134 7.44 -2.47 -13.08
CA GLN A 134 6.22 -2.89 -12.39
C GLN A 134 6.43 -4.21 -11.65
N THR A 135 7.08 -5.19 -12.28
CA THR A 135 7.33 -6.51 -11.68
C THR A 135 8.24 -6.38 -10.45
N TRP A 136 9.36 -5.65 -10.57
CA TRP A 136 10.29 -5.42 -9.47
C TRP A 136 9.65 -4.66 -8.30
N LEU A 137 8.86 -3.61 -8.58
CA LEU A 137 8.12 -2.88 -7.55
C LEU A 137 7.01 -3.74 -6.91
N ALA A 138 6.37 -4.62 -7.68
CA ALA A 138 5.37 -5.56 -7.15
C ALA A 138 6.02 -6.57 -6.20
N ASP A 139 7.23 -7.03 -6.49
CA ASP A 139 7.99 -7.89 -5.57
C ASP A 139 8.37 -7.17 -4.28
N ILE A 140 8.78 -5.90 -4.34
CA ILE A 140 9.00 -5.06 -3.14
C ILE A 140 7.70 -4.93 -2.34
N ALA A 141 6.58 -4.64 -3.00
CA ALA A 141 5.28 -4.51 -2.33
C ALA A 141 4.79 -5.84 -1.72
N ARG A 142 5.18 -6.98 -2.31
CA ARG A 142 4.78 -8.33 -1.88
C ARG A 142 5.64 -8.86 -0.73
N PHE A 143 6.96 -8.76 -0.82
CA PHE A 143 7.92 -9.36 0.11
C PHE A 143 8.57 -8.34 1.06
N GLY A 144 8.41 -7.04 0.80
CA GLY A 144 9.07 -5.98 1.56
C GLY A 144 10.52 -5.71 1.16
N PHE A 145 11.07 -6.44 0.18
CA PHE A 145 12.41 -6.21 -0.36
C PHE A 145 12.54 -6.75 -1.79
N ALA A 146 13.54 -6.25 -2.53
CA ALA A 146 14.03 -6.85 -3.76
C ALA A 146 15.48 -6.42 -4.00
N LYS A 147 16.26 -7.29 -4.67
CA LYS A 147 17.64 -7.01 -5.08
C LYS A 147 17.66 -6.49 -6.52
N LEU A 148 18.50 -5.49 -6.78
CA LEU A 148 18.76 -4.99 -8.12
C LEU A 148 20.25 -5.17 -8.43
N ASN A 149 20.57 -5.90 -9.50
CA ASN A 149 21.94 -6.15 -9.96
C ASN A 149 22.30 -5.22 -11.13
N GLY A 150 23.58 -5.15 -11.48
CA GLY A 150 24.03 -4.50 -12.72
C GLY A 150 24.04 -2.97 -12.70
N GLY A 151 23.86 -2.36 -11.53
CA GLY A 151 23.88 -0.90 -11.41
C GLY A 151 25.28 -0.28 -11.62
N PRO A 152 25.37 1.01 -12.02
CA PRO A 152 26.65 1.70 -12.22
C PRO A 152 27.49 1.83 -10.94
N ILE A 153 28.78 1.45 -11.02
CA ILE A 153 29.74 1.62 -9.91
C ILE A 153 30.29 3.06 -9.90
N LYS A 154 29.49 4.01 -9.40
CA LYS A 154 29.90 5.41 -9.20
C LYS A 154 29.15 6.05 -8.04
N ALA A 155 29.77 7.05 -7.40
CA ALA A 155 29.13 7.84 -6.35
C ALA A 155 27.80 8.44 -6.84
N GLY A 156 26.77 8.36 -6.00
CA GLY A 156 25.42 8.84 -6.33
C GLY A 156 24.62 7.93 -7.26
N ALA A 157 25.12 6.76 -7.68
CA ALA A 157 24.37 5.86 -8.56
C ALA A 157 23.01 5.42 -8.00
N LEU A 158 22.84 5.35 -6.67
CA LEU A 158 21.57 5.03 -6.06
C LEU A 158 20.43 6.00 -6.43
N THR A 159 20.73 7.27 -6.75
CA THR A 159 19.66 8.22 -7.10
C THR A 159 18.96 7.78 -8.38
N GLN A 160 19.70 7.20 -9.32
CA GLN A 160 19.14 6.66 -10.56
C GLN A 160 18.18 5.49 -10.29
N VAL A 161 18.35 4.75 -9.19
CA VAL A 161 17.42 3.70 -8.78
C VAL A 161 16.15 4.32 -8.17
N VAL A 162 16.31 5.31 -7.30
CA VAL A 162 15.18 5.97 -6.61
C VAL A 162 14.31 6.76 -7.59
N ASP A 163 14.92 7.44 -8.57
CA ASP A 163 14.23 8.23 -9.60
C ASP A 163 13.30 7.37 -10.47
N LEU A 164 13.44 6.04 -10.45
CA LEU A 164 12.52 5.12 -11.15
C LEU A 164 11.14 5.04 -10.49
N PHE A 165 11.03 5.30 -9.19
CA PHE A 165 9.80 5.04 -8.44
C PHE A 165 9.40 6.09 -7.42
N GLY A 166 10.26 7.06 -7.10
CA GLY A 166 9.95 8.05 -6.08
C GLY A 166 11.04 9.09 -5.87
N HIS A 167 11.21 9.50 -4.62
CA HIS A 167 12.11 10.58 -4.23
C HIS A 167 12.85 10.22 -2.94
N LEU A 168 14.06 10.78 -2.78
CA LEU A 168 14.85 10.62 -1.57
C LEU A 168 14.23 11.41 -0.40
N ARG A 169 14.24 10.81 0.78
CA ARG A 169 14.00 11.51 2.05
C ARG A 169 15.31 12.08 2.57
N GLU A 170 15.49 13.39 2.45
CA GLU A 170 16.65 14.07 3.02
C GLU A 170 16.56 14.09 4.56
N THR A 171 17.69 13.81 5.22
CA THR A 171 17.82 13.85 6.67
C THR A 171 19.04 14.67 7.08
N ASN A 172 19.27 14.84 8.37
CA ASN A 172 20.51 15.44 8.86
C ASN A 172 21.78 14.62 8.54
N TYR A 173 21.65 13.36 8.08
CA TYR A 173 22.77 12.59 7.52
C TYR A 173 23.03 12.91 6.04
N GLY A 174 22.26 13.82 5.44
CA GLY A 174 22.30 14.19 4.03
C GLY A 174 21.20 13.49 3.20
N ARG A 175 21.24 13.74 1.88
CA ARG A 175 20.39 13.05 0.89
C ARG A 175 20.82 11.59 0.66
N ILE A 176 22.11 11.34 0.81
CA ILE A 176 22.79 10.05 0.69
C ILE A 176 23.83 10.05 1.82
N PHE A 177 23.97 8.92 2.51
CA PHE A 177 25.06 8.71 3.45
C PHE A 177 25.92 7.54 3.00
N GLU A 178 27.22 7.66 3.18
CA GLU A 178 28.19 6.63 2.81
C GLU A 178 28.36 5.67 4.00
N VAL A 179 28.25 4.37 3.76
CA VAL A 179 28.54 3.34 4.77
C VAL A 179 29.92 2.77 4.49
N ARG A 180 30.89 3.15 5.32
CA ARG A 180 32.28 2.68 5.28
C ARG A 180 32.68 2.22 6.67
N VAL A 181 33.56 1.23 6.76
CA VAL A 181 34.19 0.89 8.04
C VAL A 181 35.16 2.00 8.40
N GLU A 182 34.88 2.73 9.49
CA GLU A 182 35.67 3.88 9.93
C GLU A 182 36.48 3.57 11.20
N GLU A 183 37.65 4.18 11.36
CA GLU A 183 38.48 4.02 12.57
C GLU A 183 37.86 4.67 13.83
N LYS A 184 36.98 5.68 13.68
CA LYS A 184 36.27 6.37 14.77
C LYS A 184 34.79 6.58 14.45
N PRO A 185 33.98 5.51 14.50
CA PRO A 185 32.61 5.53 14.03
C PRO A 185 31.67 6.32 14.95
N THR A 186 30.81 7.15 14.37
CA THR A 186 29.73 7.87 15.08
C THR A 186 28.42 7.09 15.16
N ASN A 187 28.31 6.00 14.39
CA ASN A 187 27.18 5.09 14.35
C ASN A 187 27.71 3.65 14.28
N LEU A 188 27.02 2.70 14.93
CA LEU A 188 27.34 1.27 14.85
C LEU A 188 27.39 0.75 13.41
N ALA A 189 26.64 1.36 12.49
CA ALA A 189 26.69 1.06 11.05
C ALA A 189 28.08 1.23 10.42
N PHE A 190 28.98 2.00 11.04
CA PHE A 190 30.36 2.24 10.58
C PHE A 190 31.39 1.38 11.32
N THR A 191 30.95 0.40 12.13
CA THR A 191 31.81 -0.54 12.86
C THR A 191 31.90 -1.89 12.14
N GLY A 192 32.94 -2.69 12.44
CA GLY A 192 33.04 -4.09 11.99
C GLY A 192 32.24 -5.09 12.84
N LEU A 193 31.36 -4.63 13.73
CA LEU A 193 30.56 -5.50 14.59
C LEU A 193 29.31 -5.97 13.84
N ALA A 194 28.90 -7.22 14.07
CA ALA A 194 27.67 -7.76 13.51
C ALA A 194 26.45 -6.98 14.03
N LEU A 195 25.67 -6.40 13.13
CA LEU A 195 24.41 -5.75 13.47
C LEU A 195 23.31 -6.81 13.58
N GLN A 196 22.57 -6.81 14.69
CA GLN A 196 21.32 -7.56 14.77
C GLN A 196 20.34 -6.99 13.73
N ALA A 197 19.46 -7.82 13.18
CA ALA A 197 18.38 -7.36 12.32
C ALA A 197 17.58 -6.26 13.04
N HIS A 198 17.42 -5.12 12.39
CA HIS A 198 16.76 -3.93 12.92
C HIS A 198 16.08 -3.14 11.80
N THR A 199 15.19 -2.24 12.16
CA THR A 199 14.66 -1.20 11.28
C THR A 199 15.39 0.11 11.55
N ASP A 200 15.78 0.81 10.50
CA ASP A 200 16.47 2.08 10.62
C ASP A 200 15.60 3.19 11.20
N ASN A 201 16.23 4.05 12.01
CA ASN A 201 15.70 5.35 12.42
C ASN A 201 14.34 5.30 13.17
N PRO A 202 14.12 4.38 14.14
CA PRO A 202 12.84 4.29 14.87
C PRO A 202 12.55 5.52 15.75
N TYR A 203 13.53 6.40 15.95
CA TYR A 203 13.42 7.70 16.60
C TYR A 203 12.85 8.82 15.71
N ARG A 204 12.57 8.55 14.42
CA ARG A 204 11.92 9.52 13.51
C ARG A 204 10.44 9.25 13.36
N ASP A 205 9.64 10.30 13.38
CA ASP A 205 8.22 10.27 13.05
C ASP A 205 7.86 11.38 12.02
N PRO A 206 7.51 11.03 10.76
CA PRO A 206 7.42 9.69 10.21
C PRO A 206 8.80 9.06 9.95
N VAL A 207 8.88 7.74 10.19
CA VAL A 207 10.04 6.89 9.88
C VAL A 207 10.28 6.82 8.36
N PRO A 208 11.53 6.76 7.87
CA PRO A 208 11.80 6.41 6.47
C PRO A 208 11.12 5.08 6.09
N THR A 209 10.37 5.08 4.99
CA THR A 209 9.49 3.96 4.62
C THR A 209 10.12 2.95 3.66
N ILE A 210 11.15 3.34 2.94
CA ILE A 210 11.97 2.48 2.07
C ILE A 210 13.44 2.86 2.29
N GLN A 211 14.29 1.85 2.49
CA GLN A 211 15.74 2.00 2.55
C GLN A 211 16.38 1.36 1.32
N VAL A 212 17.25 2.10 0.63
CA VAL A 212 18.03 1.60 -0.51
C VAL A 212 19.49 1.56 -0.11
N LEU A 213 20.06 0.36 -0.04
CA LEU A 213 21.49 0.14 0.17
C LEU A 213 22.14 -0.19 -1.17
N TYR A 214 23.24 0.50 -1.49
CA TYR A 214 23.90 0.39 -2.78
C TYR A 214 25.39 0.07 -2.58
N CYS A 215 25.83 -1.09 -3.05
CA CYS A 215 27.21 -1.51 -2.94
C CYS A 215 28.05 -0.92 -4.09
N LEU A 216 29.08 -0.14 -3.76
CA LEU A 216 30.08 0.36 -4.72
C LEU A 216 31.35 -0.49 -4.70
N GLU A 217 31.74 -0.97 -3.53
CA GLU A 217 32.92 -1.81 -3.33
C GLU A 217 32.61 -2.86 -2.24
N SER A 218 33.09 -4.08 -2.45
CA SER A 218 33.06 -5.16 -1.46
C SER A 218 34.36 -5.96 -1.58
N SER A 219 35.27 -5.75 -0.62
CA SER A 219 36.63 -6.30 -0.65
C SER A 219 37.00 -7.11 0.60
N ALA A 220 36.13 -7.14 1.62
CA ALA A 220 36.34 -7.88 2.86
C ALA A 220 35.55 -9.21 2.87
N PRO A 221 36.12 -10.31 3.41
CA PRO A 221 35.38 -11.55 3.63
C PRO A 221 34.31 -11.36 4.73
N GLY A 222 33.09 -11.85 4.48
CA GLY A 222 31.93 -11.64 5.35
C GLY A 222 31.14 -10.38 4.99
N GLY A 223 30.32 -9.88 5.93
CA GLY A 223 29.47 -8.71 5.69
C GLY A 223 28.24 -8.99 4.82
N ASP A 224 27.78 -10.25 4.81
CA ASP A 224 26.58 -10.64 4.09
C ASP A 224 25.36 -9.86 4.58
N ASN A 225 24.52 -9.41 3.66
CA ASN A 225 23.25 -8.78 4.01
C ASN A 225 22.31 -9.82 4.60
N VAL A 226 21.78 -9.53 5.79
CA VAL A 226 20.77 -10.35 6.46
C VAL A 226 19.46 -9.56 6.50
N LEU A 227 18.39 -10.20 6.01
CA LEU A 227 17.03 -9.67 6.06
C LEU A 227 16.16 -10.63 6.86
N VAL A 228 15.24 -10.08 7.65
CA VAL A 228 14.25 -10.84 8.40
C VAL A 228 12.88 -10.22 8.14
N ASP A 229 11.90 -11.06 7.83
CA ASP A 229 10.51 -10.64 7.74
C ASP A 229 9.96 -10.35 9.14
N GLY A 230 9.89 -9.07 9.49
CA GLY A 230 9.33 -8.61 10.77
C GLY A 230 7.86 -8.99 10.96
N PHE A 231 7.08 -9.09 9.88
CA PHE A 231 5.68 -9.51 9.96
C PHE A 231 5.58 -11.02 10.21
N ASN A 232 6.44 -11.83 9.60
CA ASN A 232 6.47 -13.27 9.89
C ASN A 232 6.93 -13.52 11.34
N ALA A 233 7.92 -12.76 11.83
CA ALA A 233 8.34 -12.82 13.23
C ALA A 233 7.20 -12.45 14.19
N ALA A 234 6.46 -11.37 13.89
CA ALA A 234 5.30 -10.96 14.68
C ALA A 234 4.17 -12.01 14.64
N ARG A 235 3.93 -12.65 13.49
CA ARG A 235 2.94 -13.74 13.34
C ARG A 235 3.34 -14.97 14.17
N GLN A 236 4.61 -15.34 14.17
CA GLN A 236 5.11 -16.43 15.02
C GLN A 236 4.96 -16.09 16.50
N LEU A 237 5.28 -14.86 16.91
CA LEU A 237 5.06 -14.41 18.28
C LEU A 237 3.58 -14.48 18.67
N GLN A 238 2.67 -14.06 17.79
CA GLN A 238 1.23 -14.13 18.03
C GLN A 238 0.76 -15.58 18.26
N GLN A 239 1.32 -16.56 17.55
CA GLN A 239 0.97 -17.97 17.69
C GLN A 239 1.58 -18.60 18.95
N LEU A 240 2.85 -18.30 19.24
CA LEU A 240 3.61 -18.91 20.33
C LEU A 240 3.35 -18.26 21.69
N ASN A 241 3.15 -16.95 21.72
CA ASN A 241 2.90 -16.16 22.92
C ASN A 241 1.93 -14.99 22.62
N PRO A 242 0.62 -15.25 22.54
CA PRO A 242 -0.39 -14.22 22.26
C PRO A 242 -0.35 -13.05 23.25
N HIS A 243 -0.02 -13.32 24.52
CA HIS A 243 0.11 -12.27 25.54
C HIS A 243 1.28 -11.33 25.24
N GLY A 244 2.44 -11.89 24.88
CA GLY A 244 3.61 -11.12 24.47
C GLY A 244 3.33 -10.26 23.22
N PHE A 245 2.63 -10.82 22.23
CA PHE A 245 2.19 -10.05 21.06
C PHE A 245 1.25 -8.88 21.45
N ASP A 246 0.27 -9.12 22.32
CA ASP A 246 -0.64 -8.07 22.80
C ASP A 246 0.11 -6.98 23.59
N LEU A 247 1.14 -7.33 24.37
CA LEU A 247 1.98 -6.35 25.06
C LEU A 247 2.75 -5.47 24.06
N LEU A 248 3.46 -6.05 23.11
CA LEU A 248 4.29 -5.28 22.16
C LEU A 248 3.45 -4.44 21.19
N SER A 249 2.21 -4.85 20.89
CA SER A 249 1.32 -4.14 19.95
C SER A 249 0.50 -3.01 20.58
N ARG A 250 0.46 -2.90 21.92
CA ARG A 250 -0.40 -1.94 22.64
C ARG A 250 0.35 -0.89 23.44
N TYR A 251 1.61 -1.14 23.77
CA TYR A 251 2.40 -0.24 24.62
C TYR A 251 3.55 0.34 23.81
N CYS A 252 3.61 1.68 23.74
CA CYS A 252 4.64 2.37 22.97
C CYS A 252 6.01 2.21 23.64
N ALA A 253 6.99 1.77 22.84
CA ALA A 253 8.40 1.95 23.17
C ALA A 253 8.81 3.42 23.02
N ARG A 254 9.98 3.78 23.55
CA ARG A 254 10.64 5.07 23.31
C ARG A 254 11.92 4.84 22.53
N PHE A 255 12.20 5.74 21.61
CA PHE A 255 13.42 5.77 20.80
C PHE A 255 14.01 7.17 20.90
N GLU A 256 15.32 7.26 21.03
CA GLU A 256 16.10 8.51 21.18
C GLU A 256 17.28 8.49 20.20
#